data_AF-A0A519QAA0-F1
#
_entry.id   AF-A0A519QAA0-F1
#
_cell.length_a   1.000
_cell.length_b   1.000
_cell.length_c   1.000
_cell.angle_alpha   90.00
_cell.angle_beta   90.00
_cell.angle_gamma   90.00
#
_symmetry.space_group_name_H-M   'P 1'
#
loop_
_entity.id
_entity.type
_entity.pdbx_description
1 polymer ?
#
loop_
_entity_poly.entity_id
_entity_poly.type
_entity_poly.pdbx_seq_one_letter_code
_entity_poly.pdbx_strand_id
1 'polypeptide(L)' 'MKTRAAVAFEAKKPLEIVEVDLEGPRAGEVLIEIKATGICHTDAYTLDG' A
#
# COMPACT_ATOMS: atom_id res chain seq x y z
N MET A 1 -10.68 -0.36 -9.90
CA MET A 1 -11.55 -0.85 -8.81
C MET A 1 -11.27 -0.06 -7.56
N LYS A 2 -12.29 0.31 -6.79
CA LYS A 2 -12.10 0.98 -5.50
C LYS A 2 -11.62 -0.03 -4.45
N THR A 3 -10.54 0.29 -3.76
CA THR A 3 -9.99 -0.57 -2.70
C THR A 3 -9.41 0.26 -1.56
N ARG A 4 -9.40 -0.30 -0.35
CA ARG A 4 -8.84 0.34 0.84
C ARG A 4 -7.34 0.06 0.94
N ALA A 5 -6.53 1.08 1.16
CA ALA A 5 -5.09 0.97 1.32
C ALA A 5 -4.57 1.83 2.48
N ALA A 6 -3.41 1.48 3.02
CA ALA A 6 -2.63 2.33 3.91
C ALA A 6 -1.56 3.05 3.08
N VAL A 7 -1.60 4.38 3.03
CA VAL A 7 -0.78 5.21 2.14
C VAL A 7 0.07 6.18 2.95
N ALA A 8 1.37 6.24 2.63
CA ALA A 8 2.28 7.27 3.11
C ALA A 8 2.28 8.45 2.14
N PHE A 9 1.68 9.58 2.51
CA PHE A 9 1.70 10.78 1.66
C PHE A 9 3.00 11.59 1.83
N GLU A 10 3.61 11.54 3.01
CA GLU A 10 4.86 12.21 3.32
C GLU A 10 5.67 11.37 4.32
N ALA A 11 6.99 11.56 4.33
CA ALA A 11 7.84 10.97 5.36
C ALA A 11 7.50 11.53 6.75
N LYS A 12 7.76 10.72 7.79
CA LYS A 12 7.55 11.04 9.21
C LYS A 12 6.10 11.33 9.59
N LYS A 13 5.14 10.97 8.74
CA LYS A 13 3.71 11.02 9.04
C LYS A 13 3.14 9.61 9.18
N PRO A 14 2.08 9.41 10.00
CA PRO A 14 1.37 8.14 10.04
C PRO A 14 0.82 7.76 8.67
N LEU A 15 0.71 6.46 8.41
CA LEU A 15 -0.01 5.96 7.24
C LEU A 15 -1.49 6.36 7.34
N GLU A 16 -2.04 6.83 6.24
CA GLU A 16 -3.45 7.16 6.13
C GLU A 16 -4.22 6.04 5.45
N ILE A 17 -5.36 5.67 6.03
CA ILE A 17 -6.26 4.70 5.45
C ILE A 17 -7.18 5.41 4.48
N VAL A 18 -7.01 5.16 3.18
CA VAL A 18 -7.76 5.81 2.11
C VAL A 18 -8.31 4.82 1.10
N GLU A 19 -9.29 5.26 0.32
CA GLU A 19 -9.79 4.52 -0.84
C GLU A 19 -9.00 4.94 -2.08
N VAL A 20 -8.51 3.96 -2.84
CA VAL A 20 -7.74 4.18 -4.06
C VAL A 20 -8.39 3.49 -5.25
N ASP A 21 -8.18 4.04 -6.44
CA ASP A 21 -8.55 3.42 -7.72
C ASP A 21 -7.41 2.53 -8.20
N LEU A 22 -7.58 1.21 -8.12
CA LEU A 22 -6.62 0.23 -8.60
C LEU A 22 -6.98 -0.21 -10.03
N GLU A 23 -6.07 -0.04 -10.98
CA GLU A 23 -6.22 -0.58 -12.34
C GLU A 23 -6.16 -2.11 -12.34
N GLY A 24 -6.74 -2.74 -13.38
CA GLY A 24 -6.58 -4.17 -13.61
C GLY A 24 -5.14 -4.54 -14.02
N PRO A 25 -4.75 -5.82 -13.89
CA PRO A 25 -3.41 -6.26 -14.25
C PRO A 25 -3.19 -6.15 -15.76
N ARG A 26 -1.97 -5.78 -16.17
CA ARG A 26 -1.52 -5.72 -17.56
C ARG A 26 -0.92 -7.07 -17.99
N ALA A 27 -0.45 -7.14 -19.24
CA ALA A 27 0.18 -8.35 -19.76
C ALA A 27 1.43 -8.72 -18.93
N GLY A 28 1.41 -9.91 -18.33
CA GLY A 28 2.50 -10.40 -17.47
C GLY A 28 2.36 -10.04 -16.00
N GLU A 29 1.30 -9.33 -15.60
CA GLU A 29 1.03 -8.97 -14.20
C GLU A 29 -0.06 -9.84 -13.58
N VAL A 30 -0.07 -9.93 -12.25
CA VAL A 30 -1.11 -10.64 -11.47
C VAL A 30 -1.68 -9.68 -10.45
N LEU A 31 -3.00 -9.60 -10.38
CA LEU A 31 -3.71 -8.88 -9.34
C LEU A 31 -4.02 -9.83 -8.18
N ILE A 32 -3.59 -9.46 -6.97
CA ILE A 32 -3.69 -10.30 -5.77
C ILE A 32 -4.61 -9.64 -4.76
N GLU A 33 -5.51 -10.42 -4.16
CA GLU A 33 -6.27 -10.00 -2.98
C GLU A 33 -5.47 -10.34 -1.71
N ILE A 34 -5.00 -9.32 -1.00
CA ILE A 34 -4.24 -9.49 0.24
C ILE A 34 -5.17 -9.89 1.38
N LYS A 35 -5.03 -11.13 1.89
CA LYS A 35 -5.80 -11.63 3.04
C LYS A 35 -5.17 -11.30 4.40
N ALA A 36 -3.84 -11.22 4.45
CA ALA A 36 -3.07 -10.87 5.64
C ALA A 36 -1.76 -10.20 5.21
N THR A 37 -1.26 -9.28 6.05
CA THR A 37 0.04 -8.63 5.88
C THR A 37 0.69 -8.39 7.24
N GLY A 38 2.00 -8.23 7.27
CA GLY A 38 2.79 -7.86 8.45
C GLY A 38 3.66 -6.65 8.15
N ILE A 39 4.17 -6.01 9.20
CA ILE A 39 5.08 -4.86 9.08
C ILE A 39 6.51 -5.34 9.31
N CYS A 40 7.39 -5.02 8.37
CA CYS A 40 8.83 -5.19 8.48
C CYS A 40 9.47 -3.91 9.02
N HIS A 41 10.65 -4.03 9.62
CA HIS A 41 11.46 -2.88 10.01
C HIS A 41 11.76 -1.94 8.83
N THR A 42 11.94 -2.50 7.62
CA THR A 42 12.21 -1.71 6.42
C THR A 42 11.05 -0.78 6.05
N ASP A 43 9.80 -1.18 6.31
CA ASP A 43 8.63 -0.33 6.04
C ASP A 43 8.67 0.93 6.91
N ALA A 44 8.97 0.76 8.21
CA ALA A 44 9.13 1.87 9.15
C ALA A 44 10.33 2.74 8.81
N TYR A 45 11.47 2.13 8.46
CA TYR A 45 12.66 2.86 8.04
C TYR A 45 12.39 3.77 6.83
N THR A 46 11.67 3.28 5.82
CA THR A 46 11.25 4.12 4.68
C THR A 46 10.26 5.20 5.07
N LEU A 47 9.32 4.91 5.98
CA LEU A 47 8.36 5.90 6.46
C LEU A 47 9.03 7.02 7.26
N ASP A 48 10.10 6.72 7.99
CA ASP A 48 10.86 7.68 8.80
C ASP A 48 11.63 8.72 7.97
N GLY A 49 11.80 8.52 6.65
CA GLY A 49 12.47 9.45 5.73
C GLY A 49 13.95 9.62 6.01
#